data_AF-A0A938L144-F1
#
_entry.id   AF-A0A938L144-F1
#
_cell.length_a   1.000
_cell.length_b   1.000
_cell.length_c   1.000
_cell.angle_alpha   90.00
_cell.angle_beta   90.00
_cell.angle_gamma   90.00
#
_symmetry.space_group_name_H-M   'P 1'
#
loop_
_entity.id
_entity.type
_entity.pdbx_description
1 polymer ?
#
loop_
_entity_poly.entity_id
_entity_poly.type
_entity_poly.pdbx_seq_one_letter_code
_entity_poly.pdbx_strand_id
1 'polypeptide(L)' 'MAAYARSFGVKSGHFESQEEKHVALAPGTPAPDFTLPQHNGEPVTLSKLRGRPVVLAFHPACFTGG' A
#
# COMPACT_ATOMS: atom_id res chain seq x y z
N MET A 1 44.33 21.55 16.14
CA MET A 1 45.13 20.35 16.46
C MET A 1 44.18 19.17 16.60
N ALA A 2 44.52 18.02 16.00
CA ALA A 2 43.62 16.95 15.58
C ALA A 2 43.14 16.00 16.69
N ALA A 3 41.96 15.41 16.47
CA ALA A 3 41.73 13.97 16.71
C ALA A 3 40.54 13.52 15.85
N TYR A 4 40.85 13.08 14.64
CA TYR A 4 40.00 12.29 13.76
C TYR A 4 40.11 10.82 14.20
N ALA A 5 38.97 10.15 14.39
CA ALA A 5 38.72 8.73 14.08
C ALA A 5 37.66 8.13 15.03
N ARG A 6 36.46 7.86 14.49
CA ARG A 6 35.75 6.61 14.81
C ARG A 6 35.40 5.93 13.50
N SER A 7 36.14 4.89 13.22
CA SER A 7 35.79 3.83 12.28
C SER A 7 34.42 3.28 12.68
N PHE A 8 33.42 3.47 11.82
CA PHE A 8 32.25 2.61 11.79
C PHE A 8 32.42 1.69 10.60
N GLY A 9 32.66 0.42 10.94
CA GLY A 9 32.84 -0.65 9.97
C GLY A 9 31.69 -0.71 8.99
N VAL A 10 32.07 -0.94 7.74
CA VAL A 10 31.23 -1.45 6.66
C VAL A 10 30.34 -2.56 7.22
N LYS A 11 29.06 -2.26 7.40
CA LYS A 11 28.02 -3.25 7.09
C LYS A 11 27.58 -2.89 5.69
N SER A 12 28.19 -3.56 4.71
CA SER A 12 27.63 -3.75 3.37
C SER A 12 26.34 -4.56 3.52
N GLY A 13 25.33 -3.96 4.14
CA GLY A 13 23.98 -4.44 4.11
C GLY A 13 23.50 -4.16 2.70
N HIS A 14 23.29 -5.22 1.93
CA HIS A 14 22.36 -5.15 0.83
C HIS A 14 21.04 -4.65 1.45
N PHE A 15 20.73 -3.37 1.25
CA PHE A 15 19.36 -2.92 1.37
C PHE A 15 18.67 -3.58 0.18
N GLU A 16 18.11 -4.76 0.40
CA GLU A 16 17.16 -5.35 -0.53
C GLU A 16 15.99 -4.39 -0.57
N SER A 17 16.09 -3.43 -1.49
CA SER A 17 14.94 -2.77 -2.09
C SER A 17 14.11 -3.89 -2.68
N GLN A 18 13.20 -4.44 -1.87
CA GLN A 18 12.09 -5.20 -2.38
C GLN A 18 11.28 -4.22 -3.21
N GLU A 19 11.63 -4.10 -4.49
CA GLU A 19 10.70 -3.69 -5.53
C GLU A 19 9.65 -4.80 -5.58
N GLU A 20 8.75 -4.77 -4.60
CA GLU A 20 7.59 -5.64 -4.58
C GLU A 20 6.73 -5.19 -5.75
N LYS A 21 6.96 -5.82 -6.90
CA LYS A 21 6.18 -5.60 -8.11
C LYS A 21 4.75 -6.04 -7.81
N HIS A 22 3.92 -5.12 -7.35
CA HIS A 22 2.49 -5.33 -7.25
C HIS A 22 1.96 -5.55 -8.67
N VAL A 23 1.64 -6.81 -8.98
CA VAL A 23 1.09 -7.19 -10.27
C VAL A 23 -0.35 -6.67 -10.33
N ALA A 24 -0.64 -5.86 -11.36
CA ALA A 24 -2.01 -5.46 -11.65
C ALA A 24 -2.84 -6.70 -12.01
N LEU A 25 -4.03 -6.82 -11.43
CA LEU A 25 -4.92 -7.93 -11.69
C LEU A 25 -5.38 -7.91 -13.15
N ALA A 26 -5.30 -9.06 -13.83
CA ALA A 26 -5.82 -9.20 -15.17
C ALA A 26 -7.37 -9.21 -15.17
N PRO A 27 -8.04 -8.74 -16.24
CA PRO A 27 -9.49 -8.85 -16.37
C PRO A 27 -10.01 -10.28 -16.18
N GLY A 28 -11.15 -10.44 -15.51
CA GLY A 28 -11.73 -11.75 -15.17
C GLY A 28 -11.11 -12.40 -13.93
N THR A 29 -10.00 -11.87 -13.40
CA THR A 29 -9.47 -12.29 -12.10
C THR A 29 -10.47 -11.90 -11.00
N PRO A 30 -10.92 -12.83 -10.14
CA PRO A 30 -11.79 -12.48 -9.03
C PRO A 30 -11.15 -11.41 -8.15
N ALA A 31 -11.92 -10.37 -7.80
CA ALA A 31 -11.42 -9.33 -6.92
C ALA A 31 -11.05 -9.92 -5.54
N PRO A 32 -9.84 -9.64 -5.02
CA PRO A 32 -9.44 -10.11 -3.69
C PRO A 32 -10.35 -9.50 -2.63
N ASP A 33 -10.66 -10.27 -1.59
CA ASP A 33 -11.45 -9.74 -0.49
C ASP A 33 -10.58 -8.86 0.40
N PHE A 34 -11.14 -7.75 0.86
CA PHE A 34 -10.48 -6.82 1.76
C PHE A 34 -11.52 -6.11 2.63
N THR A 35 -11.06 -5.60 3.77
CA THR A 35 -11.87 -4.78 4.67
C THR A 35 -11.18 -3.43 4.86
N LEU A 36 -11.94 -2.35 4.68
CA LEU A 36 -11.47 -0.97 4.86
C LEU A 36 -12.36 -0.23 5.86
N PRO A 37 -11.83 0.77 6.57
CA PRO A 37 -12.67 1.69 7.33
C PRO A 37 -13.49 2.56 6.38
N GLN A 38 -14.76 2.76 6.71
CA GLN A 38 -15.61 3.76 6.07
C GLN A 38 -15.35 5.15 6.67
N HIS A 39 -16.01 6.18 6.12
CA HIS A 39 -15.89 7.57 6.59
C HIS A 39 -16.28 7.77 8.06
N ASN A 40 -17.11 6.88 8.62
CA ASN A 40 -17.53 6.88 10.03
C ASN A 40 -16.69 5.96 10.92
N GLY A 41 -15.64 5.32 10.37
CA GLY A 41 -14.78 4.36 11.08
C GLY A 41 -15.28 2.92 11.10
N GLU A 42 -16.52 2.66 10.67
CA GLU A 42 -17.05 1.30 10.62
C GLU A 42 -16.37 0.47 9.53
N PRO A 43 -16.10 -0.83 9.75
CA PRO A 43 -15.46 -1.68 8.76
C PRO A 43 -16.44 -2.10 7.66
N VAL A 44 -16.05 -1.89 6.40
CA VAL A 44 -16.73 -2.44 5.22
C VAL A 44 -15.86 -3.51 4.56
N THR A 45 -16.46 -4.67 4.26
CA THR A 45 -15.79 -5.79 3.60
C THR A 45 -16.34 -5.95 2.18
N LEU A 46 -15.46 -6.11 1.19
CA LEU A 46 -15.87 -6.22 -0.22
C LEU A 46 -16.84 -7.39 -0.47
N SER A 47 -16.61 -8.54 0.15
CA SER A 47 -17.49 -9.72 0.01
C SER A 47 -18.93 -9.47 0.45
N LYS A 48 -19.18 -8.55 1.39
CA LYS A 48 -20.54 -8.16 1.84
C LYS A 48 -21.32 -7.38 0.77
N LEU A 49 -20.65 -6.84 -0.24
CA LEU A 49 -21.25 -6.05 -1.32
C LEU A 49 -21.55 -6.88 -2.59
N ARG A 50 -21.31 -8.20 -2.56
CA ARG A 50 -21.59 -9.11 -3.67
C ARG A 50 -23.10 -9.22 -3.94
N GLY A 51 -23.45 -9.67 -5.14
CA GLY A 51 -24.84 -9.77 -5.62
C GLY A 51 -25.33 -8.54 -6.41
N ARG A 52 -24.48 -7.52 -6.54
CA ARG A 52 -24.69 -6.34 -7.39
C ARG A 52 -23.37 -5.89 -8.03
N PRO A 53 -23.41 -5.10 -9.13
CA PRO A 53 -22.22 -4.46 -9.65
C PRO A 53 -21.58 -3.53 -8.61
N VAL A 54 -20.26 -3.58 -8.49
CA VAL A 54 -19.45 -2.76 -7.57
C VAL A 54 -18.29 -2.15 -8.35
N VAL A 55 -18.04 -0.85 -8.15
CA VAL A 55 -16.91 -0.12 -8.75
C VAL A 55 -15.95 0.29 -7.63
N LEU A 56 -14.67 -0.01 -7.79
CA LEU A 56 -13.61 0.42 -6.87
C LEU A 56 -12.79 1.53 -7.53
N ALA A 57 -12.78 2.71 -6.92
CA ALA A 57 -12.02 3.86 -7.38
C ALA A 57 -10.98 4.26 -6.33
N PHE A 58 -9.71 4.35 -6.74
CA PHE A 58 -8.61 4.80 -5.90
C PHE A 58 -8.30 6.25 -6.21
N HIS A 59 -8.37 7.13 -5.20
CA HIS A 59 -8.16 8.55 -5.39
C HIS A 59 -7.11 9.09 -4.39
N PRO A 60 -5.87 9.38 -4.83
CA PRO A 60 -4.75 9.73 -3.95
C PRO A 60 -4.86 11.14 -3.32
N ALA A 61 -5.82 11.97 -3.73
CA ALA A 61 -5.98 13.35 -3.26
C ALA A 61 -7.45 13.70 -2.93
N CYS A 62 -8.13 12.84 -2.17
CA CYS A 62 -9.57 12.95 -1.90
C CYS A 62 -10.03 14.15 -1.05
N PHE A 63 -9.10 15.00 -0.61
CA PHE A 63 -9.38 16.17 0.22
C PHE A 63 -8.97 17.50 -0.42
N THR A 64 -8.80 17.56 -1.75
CA THR A 64 -8.57 18.85 -2.41
C THR A 64 -9.88 19.64 -2.47
N GLY A 65 -9.98 20.71 -1.66
CA GLY A 65 -10.95 21.77 -1.90
C GLY A 65 -10.56 22.49 -3.19
N GLY A 66 -11.48 22.55 -4.15
CA GLY A 66 -11.31 23.35 -5.36
C GLY A 66 -11.30 24.85 -5.09
#